data_AF-A0A6B1GFG3-F1
#
_entry.id   AF-A0A6B1GFG3-F1
#
_cell.length_a   1.000
_cell.length_b   1.000
_cell.length_c   1.000
_cell.angle_alpha   90.00
_cell.angle_beta   90.00
_cell.angle_gamma   90.00
#
_symmetry.space_group_name_H-M   'P 1'
#
loop_
_entity.id
_entity.type
_entity.pdbx_description
1 polymer ?
#
loop_
_entity_poly.entity_id
_entity_poly.type
_entity_poly.pdbx_seq_one_letter_code
_entity_poly.pdbx_strand_id
1 'polypeptide(L)'
;NKARLVQRLGRDTMPGWIAGEDGAPIMEEQPIPEPHLMLPLGGTREIGSHKGYGLAVMIEVLTSLLSGGAAGPDRRARQAHHLLAYRIDAFTDLEGFKDDMDAYLRRLREARTAPGEERVYYAGLPEHEEEAIRSERGIPYHPEVIEWFRSILGELGIEDRLPAL
;
A
#
# COMPACT_ATOMS: atom_id res chain seq x y z
N ASN A 1 -5.68 -4.74 -6.73
CA ASN A 1 -6.48 -3.48 -6.75
C ASN A 1 -5.93 -2.44 -7.71
N LYS A 2 -4.68 -1.97 -7.59
CA LYS A 2 -4.14 -0.97 -8.54
C LYS A 2 -4.12 -1.44 -10.00
N ALA A 3 -3.70 -2.68 -10.28
CA ALA A 3 -3.78 -3.28 -11.62
C ALA A 3 -5.21 -3.23 -12.21
N ARG A 4 -6.22 -3.67 -11.42
CA ARG A 4 -7.63 -3.60 -11.84
C ARG A 4 -8.13 -2.17 -12.04
N LEU A 5 -7.65 -1.21 -11.25
CA LEU A 5 -8.00 0.20 -11.42
C LEU A 5 -7.44 0.74 -12.74
N VAL A 6 -6.18 0.43 -13.06
CA VAL A 6 -5.54 0.78 -14.33
C VAL A 6 -6.32 0.19 -15.52
N GLN A 7 -6.71 -1.09 -15.43
CA GLN A 7 -7.58 -1.74 -16.43
C GLN A 7 -8.93 -1.03 -16.58
N ARG A 8 -9.62 -0.72 -15.47
CA ARG A 8 -10.92 -0.01 -15.49
C ARG A 8 -10.82 1.38 -16.12
N LEU A 9 -9.71 2.06 -15.90
CA LEU A 9 -9.45 3.38 -16.49
C LEU A 9 -8.96 3.30 -17.95
N GLY A 10 -8.79 2.11 -18.51
CA GLY A 10 -8.29 1.91 -19.86
C GLY A 10 -6.87 2.45 -20.06
N ARG A 11 -6.05 2.44 -19.00
CA ARG A 11 -4.66 2.94 -19.03
C ARG A 11 -3.68 1.78 -19.12
N ASP A 12 -2.48 2.08 -19.59
CA ASP A 12 -1.37 1.14 -19.62
C ASP A 12 -0.76 0.95 -18.23
N THR A 13 -0.21 -0.24 -17.98
CA THR A 13 0.56 -0.51 -16.76
C THR A 13 1.94 0.12 -16.85
N MET A 14 2.47 0.54 -15.70
CA MET A 14 3.85 0.98 -15.63
C MET A 14 4.83 -0.21 -15.68
N PRO A 15 6.04 -0.01 -16.23
CA PRO A 15 7.13 -0.98 -16.20
C PRO A 15 7.40 -1.58 -14.82
N GLY A 16 7.67 -2.89 -14.78
CA GLY A 16 8.12 -3.59 -13.58
C GLY A 16 7.01 -3.89 -12.55
N TRP A 17 5.74 -3.69 -12.91
CA TRP A 17 4.60 -4.04 -12.05
C TRP A 17 4.18 -5.51 -12.18
N ILE A 18 4.26 -6.05 -13.40
CA ILE A 18 3.70 -7.34 -13.76
C ILE A 18 4.67 -8.14 -14.64
N ALA A 19 4.43 -9.44 -14.72
CA ALA A 19 5.07 -10.36 -15.63
C ALA A 19 4.03 -11.07 -16.49
N GLY A 20 4.46 -11.54 -17.66
CA GLY A 20 3.67 -12.42 -18.52
C GLY A 20 3.42 -13.79 -17.88
N GLU A 21 2.67 -14.63 -18.59
CA GLU A 21 2.36 -16.00 -18.15
C GLU A 21 3.63 -16.87 -17.95
N ASP A 22 4.66 -16.62 -18.75
CA ASP A 22 5.97 -17.27 -18.65
C ASP A 22 6.83 -16.76 -17.48
N GLY A 23 6.35 -15.77 -16.74
CA GLY A 23 7.07 -15.12 -15.64
C GLY A 23 8.08 -14.07 -16.09
N ALA A 24 8.16 -13.74 -17.38
CA ALA A 24 9.04 -12.69 -17.87
C ALA A 24 8.54 -11.30 -17.42
N PRO A 25 9.37 -10.47 -16.74
CA PRO A 25 8.99 -9.11 -16.36
C PRO A 25 8.61 -8.25 -17.57
N ILE A 26 7.50 -7.54 -17.47
CA ILE A 26 7.08 -6.55 -18.46
C ILE A 26 7.67 -5.20 -18.05
N MET A 27 8.54 -4.66 -18.90
CA MET A 27 9.28 -3.41 -18.65
C MET A 27 8.88 -2.27 -19.60
N GLU A 28 7.81 -2.45 -20.37
CA GLU A 28 7.26 -1.45 -21.28
C GLU A 28 5.84 -1.08 -20.81
N GLU A 29 5.40 0.14 -21.12
CA GLU A 29 4.01 0.54 -20.91
C GLU A 29 3.13 -0.20 -21.91
N GLN A 30 2.16 -0.95 -21.40
CA GLN A 30 1.20 -1.68 -22.22
C GLN A 30 -0.07 -2.02 -21.43
N PRO A 31 -1.17 -2.41 -22.11
CA PRO A 31 -2.33 -2.98 -21.44
C PRO A 31 -1.93 -4.22 -20.62
N ILE A 32 -2.58 -4.43 -19.48
CA ILE A 32 -2.33 -5.60 -18.64
C ILE A 32 -2.82 -6.88 -19.37
N PRO A 33 -1.92 -7.85 -19.68
CA PRO A 33 -2.31 -9.09 -20.33
C PRO A 33 -3.10 -10.00 -19.38
N GLU A 34 -3.83 -10.95 -19.95
CA GLU A 34 -4.56 -11.98 -19.22
C GLU A 34 -4.17 -13.36 -19.80
N PRO A 35 -3.53 -14.25 -19.02
CA PRO A 35 -3.16 -14.10 -17.61
C PRO A 35 -1.92 -13.21 -17.39
N HIS A 36 -1.75 -12.71 -16.16
CA HIS A 36 -0.54 -12.01 -15.71
C HIS A 36 -0.15 -12.43 -14.29
N LEU A 37 1.12 -12.19 -13.95
CA LEU A 37 1.67 -12.37 -12.61
C LEU A 37 2.10 -11.02 -12.03
N MET A 38 2.01 -10.87 -10.71
CA MET A 38 2.52 -9.68 -10.02
C MET A 38 4.01 -9.85 -9.72
N LEU A 39 4.81 -8.82 -10.03
CA LEU A 39 6.22 -8.83 -9.67
C LEU A 39 6.44 -8.40 -8.21
N PRO A 40 7.45 -8.97 -7.51
CA PRO A 40 7.92 -8.42 -6.24
C PRO A 40 8.42 -6.98 -6.38
N LEU A 41 8.43 -6.24 -5.26
CA LEU A 41 9.06 -4.92 -5.22
C LEU A 41 10.50 -4.99 -5.77
N GLY A 42 10.80 -4.10 -6.70
CA GLY A 42 12.08 -4.09 -7.40
C GLY A 42 12.05 -4.80 -8.76
N GLY A 43 10.91 -5.30 -9.24
CA GLY A 43 10.68 -5.66 -10.65
C GLY A 43 11.55 -6.82 -11.16
N THR A 44 12.76 -6.51 -11.62
CA THR A 44 13.76 -7.47 -12.09
C THR A 44 14.85 -7.76 -11.05
N ARG A 45 15.71 -8.75 -11.30
CA ARG A 45 16.81 -9.07 -10.37
C ARG A 45 17.76 -7.88 -10.17
N GLU A 46 18.08 -7.19 -11.26
CA GLU A 46 19.07 -6.11 -11.38
C GLU A 46 18.64 -4.87 -10.58
N ILE A 47 17.34 -4.57 -10.58
CA ILE A 47 16.75 -3.44 -9.83
C ILE A 47 16.17 -3.86 -8.47
N GLY A 48 16.41 -5.10 -8.03
CA GLY A 48 16.27 -5.50 -6.64
C GLY A 48 15.06 -6.37 -6.28
N SER A 49 14.40 -7.00 -7.26
CA SER A 49 13.27 -7.92 -7.04
C SER A 49 13.52 -8.99 -5.97
N HIS A 50 14.73 -9.53 -5.92
CA HIS A 50 15.13 -10.52 -4.90
C HIS A 50 15.07 -9.97 -3.46
N LYS A 51 15.25 -8.66 -3.26
CA LYS A 51 15.09 -8.00 -1.95
C LYS A 51 13.61 -7.88 -1.57
N GLY A 52 12.77 -7.43 -2.52
CA GLY A 52 11.33 -7.37 -2.32
C GLY A 52 10.71 -8.74 -2.05
N TYR A 53 11.17 -9.77 -2.79
CA TYR A 53 10.80 -11.15 -2.55
C TYR A 53 11.21 -11.62 -1.15
N GLY A 54 12.46 -11.36 -0.73
CA GLY A 54 12.93 -11.70 0.62
C GLY A 54 12.10 -11.04 1.74
N LEU A 55 11.72 -9.78 1.56
CA LEU A 55 10.81 -9.06 2.47
C LEU A 55 9.43 -9.72 2.53
N ALA A 56 8.87 -10.13 1.38
CA ALA A 56 7.59 -10.83 1.32
C ALA A 56 7.66 -12.21 2.02
N VAL A 57 8.75 -12.95 1.84
CA VAL A 57 8.98 -14.23 2.54
C VAL A 57 9.07 -14.02 4.05
N MET A 58 9.78 -13.01 4.52
CA MET A 58 9.83 -12.69 5.95
C MET A 58 8.43 -12.41 6.52
N ILE A 59 7.60 -11.65 5.80
CA ILE A 59 6.20 -11.40 6.18
C ILE A 59 5.42 -12.72 6.25
N GLU A 60 5.54 -13.60 5.25
CA GLU A 60 4.86 -14.89 5.21
C GLU A 60 5.28 -15.80 6.38
N VAL A 61 6.57 -15.78 6.73
CA VAL A 61 7.11 -16.53 7.86
C VAL A 61 6.54 -16.02 9.19
N LEU A 62 6.62 -14.71 9.44
CA LEU A 62 6.18 -14.10 10.69
C LEU A 62 4.65 -14.16 10.88
N THR A 63 3.90 -14.08 9.79
CA THR A 63 2.43 -14.12 9.83
C THR A 63 1.93 -15.56 9.78
N SER A 64 2.08 -16.24 8.65
CA SER A 64 1.40 -17.50 8.36
C SER A 64 2.12 -18.71 8.96
N LEU A 65 3.43 -18.85 8.77
CA LEU A 65 4.16 -20.01 9.32
C LEU A 65 4.20 -19.99 10.85
N LEU A 66 4.54 -18.84 11.44
CA LEU A 66 4.62 -18.68 12.88
C LEU A 66 3.26 -18.91 13.57
N SER A 67 2.15 -18.58 12.90
CA SER A 67 0.80 -18.89 13.40
C SER A 67 0.35 -20.33 13.14
N GLY A 68 1.21 -21.19 12.59
CA GLY A 68 0.89 -22.58 12.25
C GLY A 68 0.09 -22.76 10.95
N GLY A 69 -0.08 -21.72 10.13
CA GLY A 69 -0.91 -21.70 8.93
C GLY A 69 -0.31 -22.32 7.67
N ALA A 70 0.95 -22.81 7.69
CA ALA A 70 1.76 -23.09 6.49
C ALA A 70 1.98 -21.82 5.63
N ALA A 71 2.52 -21.91 4.40
CA ALA A 71 2.89 -20.74 3.60
C ALA A 71 2.47 -20.86 2.13
N GLY A 72 2.22 -19.72 1.49
CA GLY A 72 2.13 -19.62 0.04
C GLY A 72 1.09 -20.57 -0.58
N PRO A 73 1.46 -21.37 -1.60
CA PRO A 73 0.56 -22.36 -2.23
C PRO A 73 0.01 -23.41 -1.26
N ASP A 74 0.75 -23.71 -0.19
CA ASP A 74 0.38 -24.71 0.82
C ASP A 74 -0.40 -24.11 2.00
N ARG A 75 -0.80 -22.83 1.91
CA ARG A 75 -1.45 -22.11 3.01
C ARG A 75 -2.77 -22.76 3.41
N ARG A 76 -2.92 -22.99 4.72
CA ARG A 76 -4.10 -23.61 5.35
C ARG A 76 -5.02 -22.59 6.04
N ALA A 77 -4.45 -21.52 6.60
CA ALA A 77 -5.20 -20.44 7.25
C ALA A 77 -5.53 -19.32 6.26
N ARG A 78 -6.74 -18.73 6.33
CA ARG A 78 -7.14 -17.67 5.39
C ARG A 78 -6.30 -16.41 5.54
N GLN A 79 -6.09 -15.94 6.77
CA GLN A 79 -5.31 -14.75 7.09
C GLN A 79 -4.63 -14.97 8.44
N ALA A 80 -3.41 -14.46 8.58
CA ALA A 80 -2.65 -14.46 9.81
C ALA A 80 -1.98 -13.09 9.99
N HIS A 81 -1.84 -12.64 11.22
CA HIS A 81 -1.27 -11.35 11.56
C HIS A 81 -0.16 -11.52 12.58
N HIS A 82 0.88 -10.72 12.44
CA HIS A 82 1.97 -10.63 13.40
C HIS A 82 2.06 -9.18 13.85
N LEU A 83 1.98 -8.94 15.15
CA LEU A 83 2.08 -7.61 15.75
C LEU A 83 3.28 -7.59 16.69
N LEU A 84 4.06 -6.51 16.61
CA LEU A 84 5.26 -6.31 17.41
C LEU A 84 5.26 -4.87 17.94
N ALA A 85 5.50 -4.73 19.24
CA ALA A 85 5.60 -3.43 19.89
C ALA A 85 6.91 -3.36 20.68
N TYR A 86 7.66 -2.27 20.48
CA TYR A 86 8.89 -1.98 21.21
C TYR A 86 8.63 -0.89 22.23
N ARG A 87 9.07 -1.11 23.48
CA ARG A 87 9.02 -0.10 24.53
C ARG A 87 10.28 0.77 24.45
N ILE A 88 10.17 1.99 23.92
CA ILE A 88 11.32 2.86 23.61
C ILE A 88 12.18 3.17 24.85
N ASP A 89 11.55 3.46 25.99
CA ASP A 89 12.23 3.77 27.26
C ASP A 89 13.05 2.60 27.84
N ALA A 90 12.91 1.40 27.28
CA ALA A 90 13.76 0.25 27.60
C ALA A 90 15.15 0.35 26.94
N PHE A 91 15.32 1.22 25.95
CA PHE A 91 16.53 1.34 25.13
C PHE A 91 17.20 2.72 25.25
N THR A 92 16.43 3.79 25.42
CA THR A 92 16.95 5.18 25.45
C THR A 92 15.97 6.12 26.17
N ASP A 93 16.38 7.36 26.42
CA ASP A 93 15.47 8.41 26.91
C ASP A 93 14.35 8.69 25.90
N LEU A 94 13.10 8.70 26.36
CA LEU A 94 11.93 8.79 25.50
C LEU A 94 11.79 10.17 24.84
N GLU A 95 12.03 11.24 25.60
CA GLU A 95 11.90 12.60 25.07
C GLU A 95 13.03 12.90 24.09
N GLY A 96 14.27 12.54 24.42
CA GLY A 96 15.39 12.62 23.48
C GLY A 96 15.16 11.80 22.21
N PHE A 97 14.58 10.60 22.29
CA PHE A 97 14.23 9.83 21.10
C PHE A 97 13.22 10.56 20.20
N LYS A 98 12.20 11.20 20.78
CA LYS A 98 11.21 11.97 20.00
C LYS A 98 11.86 13.19 19.36
N ASP A 99 12.70 13.91 20.09
CA ASP A 99 13.43 15.07 19.57
C ASP A 99 14.32 14.69 18.37
N ASP A 100 15.03 13.56 18.47
CA ASP A 100 15.86 13.02 17.39
C ASP A 100 15.00 12.60 16.19
N MET A 101 13.85 11.97 16.42
CA MET A 101 12.91 11.61 15.37
C MET A 101 12.37 12.85 14.64
N ASP A 102 11.99 13.89 15.38
CA ASP A 102 11.52 15.16 14.81
C ASP A 102 12.61 15.82 13.95
N ALA A 103 13.84 15.87 14.46
CA ALA A 103 14.98 16.41 13.72
C ALA A 103 15.26 15.60 12.45
N TYR A 104 15.21 14.27 12.53
CA TYR A 104 15.44 13.38 11.40
C TYR A 104 14.36 13.49 10.32
N LEU A 105 13.09 13.41 10.70
CA LEU A 105 11.96 13.49 9.76
C LEU A 105 11.88 14.86 9.08
N ARG A 106 12.19 15.94 9.82
CA ARG A 106 12.31 17.30 9.25
C ARG A 106 13.40 17.34 8.19
N ARG A 107 14.56 16.75 8.46
CA ARG A 107 15.67 16.69 7.50
C ARG A 107 15.36 15.85 6.25
N LEU A 108 14.59 14.76 6.38
CA LEU A 108 14.12 13.99 5.22
C LEU A 108 13.19 14.82 4.34
N ARG A 109 12.23 15.51 4.95
CA ARG A 109 11.26 16.37 4.25
C ARG A 109 11.91 17.57 3.56
N GLU A 110 12.94 18.16 4.17
CA GLU A 110 13.69 19.31 3.64
C GLU A 110 14.82 18.91 2.68
N ALA A 111 14.98 17.62 2.38
CA ALA A 111 16.01 17.17 1.46
C ALA A 111 15.81 17.78 0.06
N ARG A 112 16.93 18.07 -0.62
CA ARG A 112 16.90 18.58 -1.99
C ARG A 112 16.14 17.62 -2.88
N THR A 113 15.15 18.14 -3.60
CA THR A 113 14.33 17.36 -4.53
C THR A 113 15.07 17.08 -5.84
N ALA A 114 14.61 16.05 -6.55
CA ALA A 114 15.03 15.83 -7.93
C ALA A 114 14.50 16.97 -8.83
N PRO A 115 15.13 17.27 -9.98
CA PRO A 115 14.63 18.27 -10.91
C PRO A 115 13.17 18.00 -11.31
N GLY A 116 12.31 19.02 -11.18
CA GLY A 116 10.88 18.92 -11.48
C GLY A 116 10.01 18.45 -10.31
N GLU A 117 10.59 18.02 -9.19
CA GLU A 117 9.86 17.56 -8.01
C GLU A 117 9.78 18.65 -6.93
N GLU A 118 8.61 18.80 -6.30
CA GLU A 118 8.35 19.89 -5.36
C GLU A 118 8.74 19.57 -3.91
N ARG A 119 8.56 18.33 -3.46
CA ARG A 119 8.81 17.93 -2.06
C ARG A 119 9.14 16.45 -1.87
N VAL A 120 9.89 16.15 -0.82
CA VAL A 120 10.20 14.78 -0.37
C VAL A 120 9.19 14.33 0.69
N TYR A 121 8.78 13.07 0.62
CA TYR A 121 7.88 12.45 1.59
C TYR A 121 8.56 11.30 2.34
N TYR A 122 8.20 11.14 3.61
CA TYR A 122 8.44 9.91 4.37
C TYR A 122 7.11 9.18 4.60
N ALA A 123 7.18 7.90 4.93
CA ALA A 123 6.01 7.06 5.15
C ALA A 123 5.14 7.64 6.28
N GLY A 124 3.84 7.84 6.00
CA GLY A 124 2.88 8.41 6.94
C GLY A 124 2.64 9.91 6.78
N LEU A 125 3.54 10.66 6.13
CA LEU A 125 3.33 12.10 5.90
C LEU A 125 2.16 12.38 4.94
N PRO A 126 2.08 11.78 3.73
CA PRO A 126 0.93 11.97 2.85
C PRO A 126 -0.39 11.57 3.51
N GLU A 127 -0.39 10.48 4.27
CA GLU A 127 -1.58 9.99 4.97
C GLU A 127 -2.05 10.95 6.06
N HIS A 128 -1.13 11.51 6.86
CA HIS A 128 -1.45 12.52 7.87
C HIS A 128 -2.04 13.80 7.25
N GLU A 129 -1.47 14.27 6.14
CA GLU A 129 -1.97 15.45 5.43
C GLU A 129 -3.37 15.19 4.84
N GLU A 130 -3.58 14.03 4.20
CA GLU A 130 -4.88 13.63 3.66
C GLU A 130 -5.93 13.43 4.76
N GLU A 131 -5.55 12.89 5.92
CA GLU A 131 -6.44 12.76 7.08
C GLU A 131 -6.92 14.13 7.56
N ALA A 132 -6.01 15.11 7.69
CA ALA A 132 -6.38 16.47 8.08
C ALA A 132 -7.35 17.12 7.07
N ILE A 133 -7.06 17.00 5.77
CA ILE A 133 -7.91 17.54 4.70
C ILE A 133 -9.29 16.88 4.74
N ARG A 134 -9.36 15.55 4.82
CA ARG A 134 -10.63 14.80 4.76
C ARG A 134 -11.44 14.89 6.04
N SER A 135 -10.79 15.13 7.18
CA SER A 135 -11.49 15.42 8.44
C SER A 135 -12.22 16.76 8.39
N GLU A 136 -11.65 17.75 7.71
CA GLU A 136 -12.26 19.07 7.53
C GLU A 136 -13.27 19.09 6.38
N ARG A 137 -12.92 18.50 5.24
CA ARG A 137 -13.65 18.65 3.96
C ARG A 137 -14.51 17.45 3.59
N GLY A 138 -14.46 16.37 4.35
CA GLY A 138 -15.11 15.10 4.04
C GLY A 138 -14.29 14.21 3.10
N ILE A 139 -14.73 12.96 2.95
CA ILE A 139 -14.08 11.95 2.10
C ILE A 139 -14.68 11.99 0.70
N PRO A 140 -13.87 12.20 -0.36
CA PRO A 140 -14.37 12.21 -1.73
C PRO A 140 -14.58 10.78 -2.24
N TYR A 141 -15.83 10.32 -2.26
CA TYR A 141 -16.20 9.03 -2.84
C TYR A 141 -16.49 9.15 -4.34
N HIS A 142 -16.14 8.13 -5.11
CA HIS A 142 -16.58 7.99 -6.50
C HIS A 142 -18.11 7.79 -6.54
N PRO A 143 -18.84 8.33 -7.54
CA PRO A 143 -20.30 8.19 -7.62
C PRO A 143 -20.80 6.75 -7.54
N GLU A 144 -20.13 5.80 -8.20
CA GLU A 144 -20.46 4.36 -8.12
C GLU A 144 -20.42 3.80 -6.69
N VAL A 145 -19.54 4.32 -5.83
CA VAL A 145 -19.45 3.89 -4.43
C VAL A 145 -20.65 4.40 -3.64
N ILE A 146 -21.09 5.64 -3.91
CA ILE A 146 -22.30 6.22 -3.29
C ILE A 146 -23.55 5.46 -3.73
N GLU A 147 -23.65 5.10 -5.01
CA GLU A 147 -24.75 4.27 -5.53
C GLU A 147 -24.78 2.89 -4.88
N TRP A 148 -23.61 2.25 -4.74
CA TRP A 148 -23.51 0.98 -4.03
C TRP A 148 -23.98 1.08 -2.57
N PHE A 149 -23.58 2.14 -1.85
CA PHE A 149 -24.08 2.39 -0.50
C PHE A 149 -25.60 2.57 -0.47
N ARG A 150 -26.18 3.34 -1.39
CA ARG A 150 -27.63 3.52 -1.48
C ARG A 150 -28.37 2.20 -1.74
N SER A 151 -27.82 1.33 -2.58
CA SER A 151 -28.38 -0.02 -2.82
C SER A 151 -28.45 -0.83 -1.53
N ILE A 152 -27.32 -0.95 -0.82
CA ILE A 152 -27.28 -1.79 0.39
C ILE A 152 -28.09 -1.18 1.54
N LEU A 153 -28.15 0.15 1.66
CA LEU A 153 -29.02 0.84 2.63
C LEU A 153 -30.50 0.50 2.36
N GLY A 154 -30.92 0.53 1.10
CA GLY A 154 -32.28 0.15 0.69
C GLY A 154 -32.59 -1.32 0.98
N GLU A 155 -31.67 -2.24 0.68
CA GLU A 155 -31.81 -3.67 0.97
C GLU A 155 -31.95 -3.96 2.47
N LEU A 156 -31.22 -3.21 3.31
CA LEU A 156 -31.23 -3.36 4.76
C LEU A 156 -32.31 -2.53 5.47
N GLY A 157 -33.05 -1.68 4.74
CA GLY A 157 -34.05 -0.78 5.31
C GLY A 157 -33.45 0.31 6.22
N ILE A 158 -32.21 0.73 5.97
CA ILE A 158 -31.52 1.78 6.73
C ILE A 158 -31.74 3.13 6.02
N GLU A 159 -32.05 4.17 6.79
CA GLU A 159 -32.23 5.53 6.28
C GLU A 159 -30.97 6.05 5.57
N ASP A 160 -31.13 6.63 4.37
CA ASP A 160 -30.02 7.28 3.64
C ASP A 160 -29.66 8.61 4.31
N ARG A 161 -28.47 8.63 4.94
CA ARG A 161 -27.88 9.82 5.56
C ARG A 161 -26.66 10.33 4.81
N LEU A 162 -26.42 9.84 3.59
CA LEU A 162 -25.32 10.33 2.77
C LEU A 162 -25.64 11.75 2.26
N PRO A 163 -24.64 12.63 2.16
CA PRO A 163 -24.83 13.96 1.59
C PRO A 163 -25.35 13.85 0.15
N ALA A 164 -26.21 14.79 -0.24
CA ALA A 164 -26.60 14.94 -1.64
C ALA A 164 -25.35 15.25 -2.50
N LEU A 165 -25.28 14.64 -3.69
CA LEU A 165 -24.20 14.87 -4.66
C LEU A 165 -24.26 16.29 -5.24
#